data_AF-A0A9P0CFU3-F1
#
_entry.id   AF-A0A9P0CFU3-F1
#
_cell.length_a   1.000
_cell.length_b   1.000
_cell.length_c   1.000
_cell.angle_alpha   90.00
_cell.angle_beta   90.00
_cell.angle_gamma   90.00
#
_symmetry.space_group_name_H-M   'P 1'
#
loop_
_entity.id
_entity.type
_entity.pdbx_description
1 polymer ?
#
loop_
_entity_poly.entity_id
_entity_poly.type
_entity_poly.pdbx_seq_one_letter_code
_entity_poly.pdbx_strand_id
1 'polypeptide(L)'
;MRDQIILKKRITFFKRFRFYKETVLHLLEQIEVDLEYPNDRNGVRLSTARAYLRPQRFNRNLHVMLNSTATKIILKTQGTQKIVDIVEFVYKGTTHRVKVNKEVVLAAGAVNSPQILLLSGIGPKQELDRVGITQVHELPGVGKNLKNHVSFRVKYFLKKEKNYVDLDWAAALNYIVNRKGPMTSIGMSQVTGRINSRYADPSGTHPDLQIYFDGYTADCSKTGEARALEDPEKPDLPKILVISPIALHPKSLGYVTLKSKDPLKAPAMVANYLTEPEDLAVLIDGMRVIQRLMNTTVMKEKYGAEPLKEEYGDCIKKFAYDSDSFWGCAIKHKTGPENHQSCSLKMGPSTDPMAVVDSKLMVYGIDGIRVLDASSMPELLSGNTHATIVMMAERGVEFIKERWVPAVNTIGDRFGNPKPLGQYPAHTYPKPVQHNFNKGGSYHYQEDKHGVKSR
;
A
#
# COMPACT_ATOMS: atom_id res chain seq x y z
N MET A 1 13.50 -33.30 -3.17
CA MET A 1 13.18 -34.10 -1.96
C MET A 1 13.69 -33.51 -0.63
N ARG A 2 14.20 -32.26 -0.59
CA ARG A 2 14.52 -31.54 0.67
C ARG A 2 13.47 -30.47 1.07
N ASP A 3 12.56 -30.10 0.18
CA ASP A 3 11.56 -29.04 0.46
C ASP A 3 10.21 -29.56 0.99
N GLN A 4 9.92 -30.85 0.88
CA GLN A 4 8.72 -31.45 1.51
C GLN A 4 8.93 -31.83 2.99
N ILE A 5 10.18 -31.84 3.49
CA ILE A 5 10.49 -32.11 4.90
C ILE A 5 10.31 -30.83 5.77
N ILE A 6 10.40 -29.64 5.18
CA ILE A 6 10.26 -28.36 5.91
C ILE A 6 8.78 -28.06 6.22
N LEU A 7 7.84 -28.47 5.35
CA LEU A 7 6.41 -28.28 5.58
C LEU A 7 5.84 -29.24 6.63
N LYS A 8 6.26 -30.52 6.63
CA LYS A 8 5.86 -31.49 7.68
C LYS A 8 6.48 -31.20 9.05
N LYS A 9 7.67 -30.57 9.11
CA LYS A 9 8.27 -30.12 10.38
C LYS A 9 7.61 -28.86 10.97
N ARG A 10 7.03 -27.96 10.16
CA ARG A 10 6.32 -26.76 10.64
C ARG A 10 4.97 -27.06 11.31
N ILE A 11 4.29 -28.14 10.93
CA ILE A 11 3.07 -28.59 11.63
C ILE A 11 3.41 -29.35 12.93
N THR A 12 4.61 -29.95 13.02
CA THR A 12 5.03 -30.70 14.22
C THR A 12 5.58 -29.79 15.32
N PHE A 13 6.13 -28.62 14.97
CA PHE A 13 6.58 -27.62 15.96
C PHE A 13 5.42 -27.07 16.81
N PHE A 14 4.22 -26.98 16.24
CA PHE A 14 3.00 -26.58 16.96
C PHE A 14 2.31 -27.72 17.75
N LYS A 15 2.73 -28.98 17.59
CA LYS A 15 2.15 -30.12 18.33
C LYS A 15 2.81 -30.41 19.68
N ARG A 16 3.88 -29.68 20.05
CA ARG A 16 4.64 -29.94 21.28
C ARG A 16 4.25 -29.07 22.47
N PHE A 17 3.36 -28.10 22.30
CA PHE A 17 2.75 -27.34 23.40
C PHE A 17 1.34 -27.87 23.66
N ARG A 18 1.26 -28.90 24.51
CA ARG A 18 0.02 -29.53 24.93
C ARG A 18 -0.50 -28.86 26.20
N PHE A 19 -0.79 -27.55 26.13
CA PHE A 19 -1.61 -26.81 27.09
C PHE A 19 -2.04 -25.50 26.40
N TYR A 20 -3.32 -25.13 26.52
CA TYR A 20 -4.00 -23.99 25.88
C TYR A 20 -4.46 -24.19 24.44
N LYS A 21 -5.47 -25.05 24.24
CA LYS A 21 -6.05 -25.33 22.91
C LYS A 21 -7.44 -24.73 22.65
N GLU A 22 -8.12 -24.12 23.62
CA GLU A 22 -9.52 -23.69 23.39
C GLU A 22 -9.75 -22.18 23.35
N THR A 23 -8.96 -21.36 24.07
CA THR A 23 -9.19 -19.89 24.08
C THR A 23 -8.34 -19.12 23.06
N VAL A 24 -7.18 -19.66 22.67
CA VAL A 24 -6.24 -19.00 21.72
C VAL A 24 -6.58 -19.35 20.27
N LEU A 25 -7.16 -20.53 20.03
CA LEU A 25 -7.56 -20.97 18.69
C LEU A 25 -8.73 -20.15 18.13
N HIS A 26 -9.72 -19.79 18.96
CA HIS A 26 -10.86 -18.98 18.49
C HIS A 26 -10.50 -17.53 18.12
N LEU A 27 -9.51 -16.93 18.79
CA LEU A 27 -9.02 -15.60 18.40
C LEU A 27 -8.12 -15.65 17.15
N LEU A 28 -7.36 -16.73 16.96
CA LEU A 28 -6.52 -16.95 15.77
C LEU A 28 -7.31 -17.46 14.56
N GLU A 29 -8.50 -18.04 14.75
CA GLU A 29 -9.43 -18.40 13.68
C GLU A 29 -10.14 -17.17 13.08
N GLN A 30 -10.21 -16.06 13.83
CA GLN A 30 -10.79 -14.79 13.36
C GLN A 30 -9.75 -13.79 12.83
N ILE A 31 -8.47 -13.97 13.17
CA ILE A 31 -7.37 -13.11 12.74
C ILE A 31 -6.47 -13.92 11.82
N GLU A 32 -6.53 -13.67 10.51
CA GLU A 32 -5.47 -14.11 9.61
C GLU A 32 -4.22 -13.30 9.97
N VAL A 33 -3.37 -13.89 10.82
CA VAL A 33 -2.08 -13.32 11.19
C VAL A 33 -1.07 -13.68 10.11
N ASP A 34 -0.70 -12.68 9.33
CA ASP A 34 0.28 -12.82 8.27
C ASP A 34 1.64 -12.24 8.70
N LEU A 35 2.68 -12.86 8.16
CA LEU A 35 3.99 -12.22 8.11
C LEU A 35 4.03 -11.28 6.91
N GLU A 36 4.30 -9.99 7.16
CA GLU A 36 4.58 -9.05 6.08
C GLU A 36 5.92 -9.39 5.42
N TYR A 37 5.90 -9.46 4.09
CA TYR A 37 7.10 -9.63 3.28
C TYR A 37 7.55 -8.27 2.76
N PRO A 38 8.59 -7.65 3.37
CA PRO A 38 9.11 -6.40 2.84
C PRO A 38 9.73 -6.62 1.46
N ASN A 39 9.74 -5.57 0.64
CA ASN A 39 10.51 -5.58 -0.61
C ASN A 39 12.00 -5.46 -0.29
N ASP A 40 12.64 -6.59 -0.03
CA ASP A 40 14.05 -6.70 0.27
C ASP A 40 14.75 -7.75 -0.62
N ARG A 41 16.07 -7.61 -0.73
CA ARG A 41 16.93 -8.62 -1.34
C ARG A 41 18.23 -8.66 -0.55
N ASN A 42 18.49 -9.79 0.10
CA ASN A 42 19.64 -10.00 0.98
C ASN A 42 19.75 -8.91 2.08
N GLY A 43 18.63 -8.62 2.74
CA GLY A 43 18.57 -7.68 3.86
C GLY A 43 18.67 -6.21 3.45
N VAL A 44 18.57 -5.88 2.16
CA VAL A 44 18.59 -4.49 1.68
C VAL A 44 17.32 -4.19 0.91
N ARG A 45 16.74 -3.01 1.14
CA ARG A 45 15.60 -2.50 0.39
C ARG A 45 15.77 -2.71 -1.12
N LEU A 46 14.75 -3.31 -1.72
CA LEU A 46 14.61 -3.50 -3.16
C LEU A 46 13.53 -2.54 -3.68
N SER A 47 13.92 -1.32 -4.03
CA SER A 47 13.02 -0.36 -4.68
C SER A 47 12.81 -0.69 -6.16
N THR A 48 11.75 -0.16 -6.77
CA THR A 48 11.51 -0.25 -8.21
C THR A 48 12.69 0.32 -9.02
N ALA A 49 13.30 1.42 -8.59
CA ALA A 49 14.51 1.94 -9.22
C ALA A 49 15.67 0.93 -9.18
N ARG A 50 15.86 0.20 -8.07
CA ARG A 50 16.91 -0.82 -7.97
C ARG A 50 16.59 -2.08 -8.77
N ALA A 51 15.33 -2.47 -8.82
CA ALA A 51 14.88 -3.67 -9.52
C ALA A 51 14.81 -3.50 -11.04
N TYR A 52 14.35 -2.33 -11.52
CA TYR A 52 14.05 -2.09 -12.94
C TYR A 52 14.99 -1.08 -13.61
N LEU A 53 15.20 0.09 -13.01
CA LEU A 53 15.95 1.18 -13.67
C LEU A 53 17.48 0.99 -13.62
N ARG A 54 18.04 0.70 -12.44
CA ARG A 54 19.50 0.58 -12.25
C ARG A 54 20.15 -0.52 -13.13
N PRO A 55 19.52 -1.68 -13.35
CA PRO A 55 20.05 -2.68 -14.29
C PRO A 55 20.12 -2.16 -15.73
N GLN A 56 19.22 -1.25 -16.12
CA GLN A 56 19.12 -0.69 -17.46
C GLN A 56 19.92 0.62 -17.66
N ARG A 57 20.74 1.03 -16.68
CA ARG A 57 21.45 2.33 -16.71
C ARG A 57 22.39 2.56 -17.91
N PHE A 58 22.83 1.49 -18.57
CA PHE A 58 23.69 1.57 -19.75
C PHE A 58 22.92 1.35 -21.07
N ASN A 59 21.61 1.18 -21.00
CA ASN A 59 20.77 1.05 -22.18
C ASN A 59 20.69 2.39 -22.89
N ARG A 60 21.24 2.48 -24.11
CA ARG A 60 21.28 3.71 -24.91
C ARG A 60 19.90 4.24 -25.30
N ASN A 61 18.86 3.41 -25.19
CA ASN A 61 17.47 3.79 -25.48
C ASN A 61 16.72 4.27 -24.22
N LEU A 62 17.35 4.28 -23.05
CA LEU A 62 16.76 4.77 -21.79
C LEU A 62 17.51 6.00 -21.29
N HIS A 63 16.80 7.11 -21.19
CA HIS A 63 17.31 8.35 -20.62
C HIS A 63 16.57 8.65 -19.31
N VAL A 64 17.31 8.88 -18.24
CA VAL A 64 16.76 9.23 -16.92
C VAL A 64 17.25 10.62 -16.54
N MET A 65 16.32 11.55 -16.36
CA MET A 65 16.62 12.90 -15.89
C MET A 65 16.13 13.05 -14.45
N LEU A 66 17.06 13.32 -13.54
CA LEU A 66 16.77 13.64 -12.15
C LEU A 66 16.64 15.15 -11.97
N ASN A 67 15.97 15.58 -10.89
CA ASN A 67 15.75 16.99 -10.58
C ASN A 67 15.04 17.75 -11.72
N SER A 68 14.16 17.04 -12.41
CA SER A 68 13.33 17.53 -13.51
C SER A 68 11.86 17.37 -13.12
N THR A 69 11.16 18.49 -12.95
CA THR A 69 9.75 18.49 -12.55
C THR A 69 8.87 18.66 -13.79
N ALA A 70 8.13 17.62 -14.17
CA ALA A 70 7.13 17.73 -15.24
C ALA A 70 6.03 18.72 -14.81
N THR A 71 5.71 19.68 -15.67
CA THR A 71 4.79 20.79 -15.35
C THR A 71 3.50 20.74 -16.15
N LYS A 72 3.57 20.29 -17.41
CA LYS A 72 2.42 20.34 -18.33
C LYS A 72 2.55 19.34 -19.47
N ILE A 73 1.43 18.81 -19.92
CA ILE A 73 1.28 18.08 -21.18
C ILE A 73 0.55 19.00 -22.16
N ILE A 74 1.12 19.20 -23.34
CA ILE A 74 0.56 20.03 -24.41
C ILE A 74 -0.01 19.10 -25.47
N LEU A 75 -1.26 19.37 -25.84
CA LEU A 75 -2.01 18.62 -26.85
C LEU A 75 -1.98 19.35 -28.19
N LYS A 76 -2.09 18.60 -29.28
CA LYS A 76 -2.49 19.10 -30.59
C LYS A 76 -3.80 18.46 -31.00
N THR A 77 -4.51 19.13 -31.91
CA THR A 77 -5.74 18.63 -32.50
C THR A 77 -5.44 18.11 -33.91
N GLN A 78 -5.81 16.86 -34.18
CA GLN A 78 -5.75 16.25 -35.51
C GLN A 78 -7.17 15.84 -35.90
N GLY A 79 -7.81 16.61 -36.78
CA GLY A 79 -9.24 16.46 -37.07
C GLY A 79 -10.07 16.77 -35.82
N THR A 80 -10.86 15.79 -35.36
CA THR A 80 -11.65 15.88 -34.11
C THR A 80 -10.92 15.31 -32.89
N GLN A 81 -9.78 14.66 -33.09
CA GLN A 81 -9.06 13.95 -32.03
C GLN A 81 -8.00 14.85 -31.39
N LYS A 82 -7.94 14.82 -30.06
CA LYS A 82 -6.84 15.42 -29.29
C LYS A 82 -5.78 14.37 -29.07
N ILE A 83 -4.53 14.72 -29.33
CA ILE A 83 -3.38 13.83 -29.17
C ILE A 83 -2.26 14.57 -28.44
N VAL A 84 -1.50 13.86 -27.63
CA VAL A 84 -0.30 14.42 -27.00
C VAL A 84 0.73 14.87 -28.04
N ASP A 85 1.38 16.00 -27.78
CA ASP A 85 2.45 16.51 -28.65
C ASP A 85 3.74 16.79 -27.89
N ILE A 86 3.67 17.46 -26.74
CA ILE A 86 4.85 17.91 -26.00
C ILE A 86 4.64 17.69 -24.50
N VAL A 87 5.70 17.28 -23.81
CA VAL A 87 5.82 17.38 -22.35
C VAL A 87 6.72 18.56 -22.00
N GLU A 88 6.22 19.43 -21.14
CA GLU A 88 6.96 20.55 -20.55
C GLU A 88 7.45 20.16 -19.14
N PHE A 89 8.68 20.54 -18.81
CA PHE A 89 9.27 20.29 -17.51
C PHE A 89 10.26 21.40 -17.12
N VAL A 90 10.49 21.58 -15.83
CA VAL A 90 11.49 22.50 -15.30
C VAL A 90 12.72 21.72 -14.88
N TYR A 91 13.89 22.15 -15.33
CA TYR A 91 15.20 21.63 -14.92
C TYR A 91 16.14 22.79 -14.68
N LYS A 92 16.82 22.80 -13.52
CA LYS A 92 17.72 23.90 -13.09
C LYS A 92 17.10 25.31 -13.22
N GLY A 93 15.81 25.43 -12.91
CA GLY A 93 15.06 26.70 -12.95
C GLY A 93 14.61 27.14 -14.34
N THR A 94 14.93 26.39 -15.39
CA THR A 94 14.55 26.71 -16.78
C THR A 94 13.50 25.74 -17.28
N THR A 95 12.55 26.25 -18.06
CA THR A 95 11.52 25.44 -18.72
C THR A 95 12.07 24.81 -19.99
N HIS A 96 11.88 23.51 -20.13
CA HIS A 96 12.27 22.70 -21.28
C HIS A 96 11.06 21.95 -21.83
N ARG A 97 11.16 21.55 -23.10
CA ARG A 97 10.09 20.83 -23.83
C ARG A 97 10.67 19.63 -24.56
N VAL A 98 9.96 18.51 -24.50
CA VAL A 98 10.29 17.30 -25.27
C VAL A 98 9.08 16.91 -26.12
N LYS A 99 9.33 16.68 -27.41
CA LYS A 99 8.31 16.18 -28.33
C LYS A 99 8.03 14.70 -28.08
N VAL A 100 6.77 14.32 -28.15
CA VAL A 100 6.28 12.96 -27.95
C VAL A 100 5.94 12.34 -29.30
N ASN A 101 6.52 11.17 -29.58
CA ASN A 101 6.27 10.44 -30.84
C ASN A 101 5.20 9.36 -30.72
N LYS A 102 4.95 8.84 -29.51
CA LYS A 102 4.00 7.74 -29.27
C LYS A 102 3.03 8.08 -28.14
N GLU A 103 3.48 7.98 -26.90
CA GLU A 103 2.64 8.20 -25.72
C GLU A 103 3.41 8.86 -24.57
N VAL A 104 2.68 9.50 -23.67
CA VAL A 104 3.12 9.92 -22.34
C VAL A 104 2.52 8.97 -21.31
N VAL A 105 3.38 8.46 -20.42
CA VAL A 105 2.96 7.68 -19.26
C VAL A 105 3.10 8.55 -18.01
N LEU A 106 1.97 8.89 -17.40
CA LEU A 106 1.92 9.52 -16.08
C LEU A 106 2.15 8.46 -15.01
N ALA A 107 3.17 8.69 -14.20
CA ALA A 107 3.53 7.89 -13.04
C ALA A 107 3.93 8.78 -11.85
N ALA A 108 3.26 9.94 -11.71
CA ALA A 108 3.54 10.93 -10.69
C ALA A 108 2.75 10.70 -9.38
N GLY A 109 1.96 9.62 -9.33
CA GLY A 109 1.24 9.17 -8.14
C GLY A 109 -0.10 9.88 -7.94
N ALA A 110 -0.81 9.47 -6.89
CA ALA A 110 -2.18 9.92 -6.57
C ALA A 110 -2.33 11.42 -6.30
N VAL A 111 -1.24 12.16 -6.12
CA VAL A 111 -1.29 13.61 -5.86
C VAL A 111 -0.81 14.40 -7.07
N ASN A 112 0.30 14.02 -7.69
CA ASN A 112 0.90 14.87 -8.73
C ASN A 112 0.42 14.51 -10.14
N SER A 113 -0.03 13.28 -10.41
CA SER A 113 -0.65 12.95 -11.70
C SER A 113 -1.91 13.78 -11.98
N PRO A 114 -2.89 13.92 -11.06
CA PRO A 114 -4.01 14.83 -11.28
C PRO A 114 -3.56 16.29 -11.35
N GLN A 115 -2.55 16.70 -10.58
CA GLN A 115 -2.00 18.06 -10.70
C GLN A 115 -1.49 18.36 -12.11
N ILE A 116 -0.72 17.45 -12.72
CA ILE A 116 -0.20 17.62 -14.08
C ILE A 116 -1.34 17.72 -15.09
N LEU A 117 -2.38 16.88 -14.99
CA LEU A 117 -3.55 16.97 -15.87
C LEU A 117 -4.29 18.30 -15.71
N LEU A 118 -4.54 18.76 -14.48
CA LEU A 118 -5.17 20.05 -14.22
C LEU A 118 -4.34 21.21 -14.77
N LEU A 119 -3.02 21.23 -14.55
CA LEU A 119 -2.10 22.23 -15.12
C LEU A 119 -2.07 22.20 -16.66
N SER A 120 -2.37 21.05 -17.24
CA SER A 120 -2.52 20.82 -18.68
C SER A 120 -3.86 21.31 -19.24
N GLY A 121 -4.78 21.78 -18.38
CA GLY A 121 -6.13 22.18 -18.76
C GLY A 121 -7.07 20.99 -18.99
N ILE A 122 -6.72 19.81 -18.47
CA ILE A 122 -7.51 18.57 -18.56
C ILE A 122 -8.14 18.35 -17.19
N GLY A 123 -9.46 18.52 -17.09
CA GLY A 123 -10.16 18.39 -15.82
C GLY A 123 -11.46 19.19 -15.76
N PRO A 124 -12.05 19.37 -14.56
CA PRO A 124 -13.32 20.06 -14.39
C PRO A 124 -13.20 21.56 -14.69
N LYS A 125 -14.10 22.10 -15.52
CA LYS A 125 -14.05 23.51 -15.94
C LYS A 125 -13.96 24.50 -14.77
N GLN A 126 -14.79 24.31 -13.75
CA GLN A 126 -14.87 25.22 -12.60
C GLN A 126 -13.55 25.27 -11.80
N GLU A 127 -12.85 24.13 -11.66
CA GLU A 127 -11.57 24.05 -10.94
C GLU A 127 -10.46 24.78 -11.71
N LEU A 128 -10.45 24.65 -13.04
CA LEU A 128 -9.48 25.30 -13.92
C LEU A 128 -9.70 26.81 -13.99
N ASP A 129 -10.95 27.25 -14.13
CA ASP A 129 -11.33 28.66 -14.16
C ASP A 129 -10.91 29.37 -12.86
N ARG A 130 -11.02 28.71 -11.69
CA ARG A 130 -10.62 29.27 -10.38
C ARG A 130 -9.17 29.75 -10.31
N VAL A 131 -8.28 29.10 -11.06
CA VAL A 131 -6.84 29.43 -11.10
C VAL A 131 -6.41 30.06 -12.41
N GLY A 132 -7.36 30.40 -13.29
CA GLY A 132 -7.12 31.05 -14.58
C GLY A 132 -6.43 30.16 -15.61
N ILE A 133 -6.76 28.86 -15.64
CA ILE A 133 -6.28 27.91 -16.65
C ILE A 133 -7.38 27.67 -17.68
N THR A 134 -7.06 27.88 -18.96
CA THR A 134 -7.99 27.54 -20.05
C THR A 134 -8.17 26.04 -20.12
N GLN A 135 -9.43 25.59 -20.04
CA GLN A 135 -9.77 24.20 -20.24
C GLN A 135 -9.55 23.79 -21.70
N VAL A 136 -8.77 22.72 -21.89
CA VAL A 136 -8.54 22.10 -23.19
C VAL A 136 -9.32 20.80 -23.35
N HIS A 137 -9.68 20.14 -22.25
CA HIS A 137 -10.51 18.92 -22.27
C HIS A 137 -11.28 18.79 -20.95
N GLU A 138 -12.60 18.60 -21.03
CA GLU A 138 -13.45 18.36 -19.86
C GLU A 138 -13.30 16.91 -19.43
N LEU A 139 -12.90 16.72 -18.17
CA LEU A 139 -12.79 15.40 -17.56
C LEU A 139 -13.07 15.53 -16.05
N PRO A 140 -14.34 15.49 -15.63
CA PRO A 140 -14.76 15.94 -14.30
C PRO A 140 -14.22 15.06 -13.16
N GLY A 141 -13.78 13.84 -13.46
CA GLY A 141 -13.14 12.93 -12.50
C GLY A 141 -11.72 13.31 -12.08
N VAL A 142 -11.03 14.20 -12.82
CA VAL A 142 -9.61 14.51 -12.54
C VAL A 142 -9.45 15.13 -11.15
N GLY A 143 -8.68 14.47 -10.29
CA GLY A 143 -8.41 14.89 -8.91
C GLY A 143 -9.53 14.54 -7.94
N LYS A 144 -10.63 13.92 -8.36
CA LYS A 144 -11.73 13.48 -7.48
C LYS A 144 -11.51 12.05 -7.03
N ASN A 145 -12.31 11.56 -6.08
CA ASN A 145 -12.22 10.18 -5.57
C ASN A 145 -10.85 9.84 -4.94
N LEU A 146 -10.17 10.83 -4.33
CA LEU A 146 -8.93 10.53 -3.61
C LEU A 146 -9.27 9.69 -2.38
N LYS A 147 -8.66 8.51 -2.28
CA LYS A 147 -8.81 7.61 -1.14
C LYS A 147 -7.47 7.39 -0.47
N ASN A 148 -7.50 7.06 0.82
CA ASN A 148 -6.35 6.60 1.58
C ASN A 148 -6.82 5.75 2.75
N HIS A 149 -6.05 4.74 3.16
CA HIS A 149 -6.33 4.06 4.43
C HIS A 149 -6.19 5.05 5.60
N VAL A 150 -7.02 4.86 6.61
CA VAL A 150 -7.03 5.69 7.81
C VAL A 150 -6.96 4.79 9.03
N SER A 151 -6.30 5.25 10.08
CA SER A 151 -5.98 4.47 11.27
C SER A 151 -6.07 5.31 12.54
N PHE A 152 -5.83 4.65 13.67
CA PHE A 152 -5.69 5.30 14.97
C PHE A 152 -4.64 4.57 15.81
N ARG A 153 -3.64 5.27 16.32
CA ARG A 153 -2.55 4.62 17.08
C ARG A 153 -2.97 4.36 18.51
N VAL A 154 -3.03 3.10 18.92
CA VAL A 154 -3.29 2.68 20.30
C VAL A 154 -1.98 2.25 20.94
N LYS A 155 -1.68 2.78 22.12
CA LYS A 155 -0.42 2.51 22.82
C LYS A 155 -0.61 1.73 24.10
N TYR A 156 0.32 0.81 24.38
CA TYR A 156 0.38 0.02 25.59
C TYR A 156 1.79 0.04 26.17
N PHE A 157 1.89 0.16 27.49
CA PHE A 157 3.12 -0.18 28.21
C PHE A 157 3.26 -1.69 28.30
N LEU A 158 4.47 -2.20 28.10
CA LEU A 158 4.87 -3.56 28.43
C LEU A 158 5.76 -3.49 29.69
N LYS A 159 5.12 -3.49 30.88
CA LYS A 159 5.80 -3.23 32.17
C LYS A 159 6.93 -4.21 32.52
N LYS A 160 6.94 -5.40 31.90
CA LYS A 160 7.96 -6.43 32.13
C LYS A 160 9.07 -6.41 31.08
N GLU A 161 9.05 -5.44 30.16
CA GLU A 161 10.04 -5.27 29.11
C GLU A 161 10.76 -3.91 29.26
N LYS A 162 12.08 -3.93 29.21
CA LYS A 162 12.90 -2.71 29.22
C LYS A 162 12.86 -2.05 27.84
N ASN A 163 12.85 -0.72 27.82
CA ASN A 163 12.81 0.07 26.59
C ASN A 163 14.22 0.29 26.02
N TYR A 164 14.81 -0.76 25.45
CA TYR A 164 16.10 -0.68 24.77
C TYR A 164 15.94 -0.24 23.32
N VAL A 165 16.93 0.50 22.83
CA VAL A 165 17.06 0.80 21.40
C VAL A 165 17.68 -0.40 20.71
N ASP A 166 16.94 -1.02 19.80
CA ASP A 166 17.40 -2.21 19.06
C ASP A 166 18.39 -1.87 17.94
N LEU A 167 18.47 -0.60 17.52
CA LEU A 167 19.36 -0.11 16.46
C LEU A 167 20.58 0.60 17.07
N ASP A 168 21.70 -0.12 17.16
CA ASP A 168 22.97 0.31 17.77
C ASP A 168 24.18 0.07 16.83
N TRP A 169 25.41 0.37 17.29
CA TRP A 169 26.63 0.16 16.49
C TRP A 169 26.92 -1.32 16.20
N ALA A 170 26.55 -2.24 17.11
CA ALA A 170 26.73 -3.67 16.87
C ALA A 170 25.78 -4.17 15.78
N ALA A 171 24.53 -3.69 15.78
CA ALA A 171 23.56 -3.90 14.72
C ALA A 171 24.04 -3.32 13.39
N ALA A 172 24.58 -2.11 13.40
CA ALA A 172 25.15 -1.46 12.21
C ALA A 172 26.33 -2.25 11.64
N LEU A 173 27.27 -2.67 12.48
CA LEU A 173 28.44 -3.43 12.05
C LEU A 173 28.04 -4.80 11.49
N ASN A 174 27.12 -5.50 12.15
CA ASN A 174 26.60 -6.78 11.65
C ASN A 174 25.87 -6.61 10.31
N TYR A 175 25.15 -5.51 10.12
CA TYR A 175 24.50 -5.18 8.85
C TYR A 175 25.52 -4.90 7.75
N ILE A 176 26.55 -4.09 8.02
CA ILE A 176 27.58 -3.72 7.03
C ILE A 176 28.37 -4.95 6.59
N VAL A 177 28.83 -5.77 7.55
CA VAL A 177 29.72 -6.91 7.28
C VAL A 177 28.93 -8.11 6.75
N ASN A 178 27.80 -8.44 7.38
CA ASN A 178 27.10 -9.71 7.13
C ASN A 178 25.74 -9.55 6.44
N ARG A 179 25.21 -8.33 6.30
CA ARG A 179 23.82 -8.07 5.89
C ARG A 179 22.82 -8.84 6.75
N LYS A 180 23.02 -8.80 8.07
CA LYS A 180 22.18 -9.45 9.08
C LYS A 180 21.90 -8.49 10.23
N GLY A 181 20.97 -8.88 11.10
CA GLY A 181 20.61 -8.13 12.30
C GLY A 181 19.36 -7.27 12.11
N PRO A 182 18.98 -6.49 13.13
CA PRO A 182 17.70 -5.79 13.15
C PRO A 182 17.55 -4.75 12.02
N MET A 183 18.65 -4.19 11.51
CA MET A 183 18.66 -3.25 10.37
C MET A 183 18.26 -3.89 9.02
N THR A 184 18.13 -5.22 8.94
CA THR A 184 17.56 -5.89 7.75
C THR A 184 16.04 -6.08 7.84
N SER A 185 15.43 -5.73 8.97
CA SER A 185 14.02 -5.97 9.28
C SER A 185 13.25 -4.65 9.40
N ILE A 186 11.93 -4.73 9.31
CA ILE A 186 11.00 -3.65 9.61
C ILE A 186 10.51 -3.71 11.07
N GLY A 187 11.12 -4.55 11.92
CA GLY A 187 10.75 -4.69 13.33
C GLY A 187 9.39 -5.38 13.49
N MET A 188 8.59 -4.90 14.45
CA MET A 188 7.27 -5.48 14.74
C MET A 188 6.26 -5.39 13.59
N SER A 189 6.45 -4.46 12.64
CA SER A 189 5.63 -4.36 11.43
C SER A 189 5.67 -5.60 10.55
N GLN A 190 6.60 -6.53 10.79
CA GLN A 190 6.58 -7.84 10.15
C GLN A 190 5.35 -8.67 10.51
N VAL A 191 4.64 -8.34 11.58
CA VAL A 191 3.38 -9.00 11.96
C VAL A 191 2.24 -8.06 11.65
N THR A 192 1.27 -8.54 10.87
CA THR A 192 0.01 -7.82 10.63
C THR A 192 -1.15 -8.81 10.73
N GLY A 193 -2.29 -8.36 11.24
CA GLY A 193 -3.54 -9.10 11.14
C GLY A 193 -4.43 -8.48 10.08
N ARG A 194 -5.17 -9.28 9.31
CA ARG A 194 -6.31 -8.80 8.51
C ARG A 194 -7.57 -9.50 8.97
N ILE A 195 -8.63 -8.71 9.18
CA ILE A 195 -9.90 -9.19 9.71
C ILE A 195 -11.07 -8.50 9.06
N ASN A 196 -12.23 -9.14 9.17
CA ASN A 196 -13.51 -8.54 8.86
C ASN A 196 -14.03 -7.85 10.13
N SER A 197 -14.32 -6.56 10.03
CA SER A 197 -15.18 -5.87 10.98
C SER A 197 -16.62 -6.36 10.86
N ARG A 198 -17.48 -5.97 11.80
CA ARG A 198 -18.92 -6.21 11.68
C ARG A 198 -19.59 -5.51 10.47
N TYR A 199 -18.90 -4.58 9.82
CA TYR A 199 -19.35 -3.82 8.66
C TYR A 199 -18.76 -4.33 7.34
N ALA A 200 -17.88 -5.33 7.40
CA ALA A 200 -17.24 -5.89 6.22
C ALA A 200 -18.25 -6.50 5.23
N ASP A 201 -17.80 -6.72 3.99
CA ASP A 201 -18.57 -7.43 2.99
C ASP A 201 -19.01 -8.81 3.53
N PRO A 202 -20.31 -9.17 3.48
CA PRO A 202 -20.82 -10.43 4.03
C PRO A 202 -20.21 -11.69 3.40
N SER A 203 -19.62 -11.62 2.21
CA SER A 203 -18.87 -12.72 1.61
C SER A 203 -17.66 -13.15 2.46
N GLY A 204 -17.16 -12.24 3.30
CA GLY A 204 -16.01 -12.46 4.18
C GLY A 204 -14.67 -12.55 3.47
N THR A 205 -14.63 -12.35 2.14
CA THR A 205 -13.42 -12.50 1.31
C THR A 205 -12.56 -11.24 1.20
N HIS A 206 -13.09 -10.11 1.68
CA HIS A 206 -12.47 -8.80 1.58
C HIS A 206 -12.34 -8.16 2.96
N PRO A 207 -11.26 -8.46 3.71
CA PRO A 207 -11.03 -7.83 5.01
C PRO A 207 -10.96 -6.32 4.88
N ASP A 208 -11.69 -5.63 5.73
CA ASP A 208 -11.83 -4.18 5.80
C ASP A 208 -11.03 -3.57 6.95
N LEU A 209 -10.46 -4.42 7.82
CA LEU A 209 -9.57 -4.03 8.91
C LEU A 209 -8.20 -4.68 8.78
N GLN A 210 -7.16 -3.86 8.93
CA GLN A 210 -5.80 -4.31 9.19
C GLN A 210 -5.39 -3.92 10.61
N ILE A 211 -4.85 -4.87 11.37
CA ILE A 211 -4.21 -4.64 12.67
C ILE A 211 -2.71 -4.58 12.43
N TYR A 212 -2.16 -3.38 12.48
CA TYR A 212 -0.78 -3.09 12.20
C TYR A 212 0.00 -2.83 13.49
N PHE A 213 1.21 -3.39 13.59
CA PHE A 213 2.09 -3.19 14.73
C PHE A 213 3.24 -2.27 14.29
N ASP A 214 3.40 -1.11 14.95
CA ASP A 214 4.46 -0.18 14.56
C ASP A 214 5.83 -0.84 14.82
N GLY A 215 6.70 -0.76 13.82
CA GLY A 215 8.02 -1.37 13.81
C GLY A 215 9.13 -0.38 14.10
N TYR A 216 10.30 -0.62 13.51
CA TYR A 216 11.44 0.28 13.69
C TYR A 216 11.21 1.63 13.00
N THR A 217 11.46 2.71 13.73
CA THR A 217 11.66 4.06 13.17
C THR A 217 13.13 4.25 12.77
N ALA A 218 13.44 5.33 12.08
CA ALA A 218 14.82 5.68 11.70
C ALA A 218 15.61 6.30 12.88
N ASP A 219 15.33 5.87 14.11
CA ASP A 219 16.01 6.30 15.32
C ASP A 219 17.05 5.26 15.73
N CYS A 220 18.19 5.72 16.22
CA CYS A 220 19.30 4.88 16.66
C CYS A 220 19.71 5.25 18.08
N SER A 221 20.38 4.32 18.77
CA SER A 221 20.95 4.57 20.09
C SER A 221 21.82 5.84 20.05
N LYS A 222 21.51 6.81 20.91
CA LYS A 222 22.27 8.08 20.99
C LYS A 222 23.73 7.87 21.39
N THR A 223 23.98 6.90 22.27
CA THR A 223 25.34 6.51 22.68
C THR A 223 25.96 5.54 21.68
N GLY A 224 25.13 4.87 20.88
CA GLY A 224 25.53 3.81 19.96
C GLY A 224 25.83 2.47 20.64
N GLU A 225 25.71 2.40 21.96
CA GLU A 225 25.96 1.19 22.75
C GLU A 225 24.81 0.19 22.62
N ALA A 226 25.17 -1.10 22.72
CA ALA A 226 24.19 -2.17 22.69
C ALA A 226 23.30 -2.15 23.93
N ARG A 227 21.99 -2.30 23.74
CA ARG A 227 20.98 -2.19 24.80
C ARG A 227 21.01 -0.84 25.54
N ALA A 228 21.40 0.23 24.86
CA ALA A 228 21.15 1.56 25.39
C ALA A 228 19.65 1.75 25.62
N LEU A 229 19.30 2.45 26.70
CA LEU A 229 17.92 2.84 26.97
C LEU A 229 17.49 3.92 25.98
N GLU A 230 16.24 3.85 25.53
CA GLU A 230 15.64 4.87 24.66
C GLU A 230 15.71 6.27 25.29
N ASP A 231 15.44 6.34 26.60
CA ASP A 231 15.55 7.55 27.41
C ASP A 231 16.42 7.27 28.65
N PRO A 232 17.73 7.63 28.62
CA PRO A 232 18.63 7.44 29.75
C PRO A 232 18.21 8.22 31.02
N GLU A 233 17.45 9.31 30.88
CA GLU A 233 16.93 10.08 32.02
C GLU A 233 15.73 9.38 32.67
N LYS A 234 15.14 8.38 32.00
CA LYS A 234 14.00 7.58 32.48
C LYS A 234 14.26 6.07 32.31
N PRO A 235 15.23 5.50 33.05
CA PRO A 235 15.65 4.10 32.89
C PRO A 235 14.60 3.04 33.25
N ASP A 236 13.54 3.46 33.95
CA ASP A 236 12.42 2.62 34.32
C ASP A 236 11.19 2.79 33.42
N LEU A 237 11.29 3.62 32.37
CA LEU A 237 10.23 3.73 31.37
C LEU A 237 10.06 2.38 30.66
N PRO A 238 8.88 1.74 30.75
CA PRO A 238 8.65 0.46 30.10
C PRO A 238 8.64 0.59 28.57
N LYS A 239 8.90 -0.53 27.88
CA LYS A 239 8.75 -0.57 26.42
C LYS A 239 7.30 -0.21 26.03
N ILE A 240 7.15 0.63 25.02
CA ILE A 240 5.84 1.01 24.49
C ILE A 240 5.59 0.20 23.21
N LEU A 241 4.46 -0.51 23.19
CA LEU A 241 3.94 -1.16 21.99
C LEU A 241 2.86 -0.26 21.38
N VAL A 242 2.95 -0.01 20.08
CA VAL A 242 1.94 0.74 19.33
C VAL A 242 1.28 -0.18 18.32
N ILE A 243 -0.05 -0.22 18.35
CA ILE A 243 -0.88 -1.06 17.49
C ILE A 243 -1.98 -0.17 16.90
N SER A 244 -2.20 -0.28 15.60
CA SER A 244 -3.16 0.56 14.87
C SER A 244 -4.21 -0.32 14.21
N PRO A 245 -5.52 -0.12 14.46
CA PRO A 245 -6.55 -0.57 13.55
C PRO A 245 -6.57 0.39 12.35
N ILE A 246 -6.58 -0.18 11.16
CA ILE A 246 -6.56 0.55 9.90
C ILE A 246 -7.81 0.15 9.11
N ALA A 247 -8.64 1.13 8.76
CA ALA A 247 -9.75 0.95 7.83
C ALA A 247 -9.20 0.88 6.40
N LEU A 248 -9.36 -0.28 5.76
CA LEU A 248 -8.85 -0.58 4.41
C LEU A 248 -9.79 -0.12 3.31
N HIS A 249 -11.09 -0.07 3.58
CA HIS A 249 -12.13 0.33 2.61
C HIS A 249 -12.90 1.56 3.06
N PRO A 250 -12.24 2.71 3.29
CA PRO A 250 -12.94 3.91 3.72
C PRO A 250 -13.89 4.42 2.63
N LYS A 251 -15.08 4.82 3.08
CA LYS A 251 -16.13 5.42 2.25
C LYS A 251 -15.91 6.92 2.06
N SER A 252 -15.25 7.59 3.00
CA SER A 252 -14.94 9.01 2.88
C SER A 252 -14.06 9.30 1.66
N LEU A 253 -14.44 10.32 0.89
CA LEU A 253 -13.75 10.70 -0.35
C LEU A 253 -13.09 12.07 -0.23
N GLY A 254 -11.79 12.08 -0.50
CA GLY A 254 -11.02 13.30 -0.68
C GLY A 254 -10.95 13.78 -2.12
N TYR A 255 -10.16 14.83 -2.34
CA TYR A 255 -9.82 15.33 -3.67
C TYR A 255 -8.48 16.07 -3.68
N VAL A 256 -7.93 16.23 -4.88
CA VAL A 256 -6.77 17.04 -5.23
C VAL A 256 -7.20 18.15 -6.18
N THR A 257 -6.86 19.39 -5.87
CA THR A 257 -7.13 20.58 -6.71
C THR A 257 -5.93 21.52 -6.75
N LEU A 258 -5.95 22.51 -7.64
CA LEU A 258 -4.91 23.51 -7.76
C LEU A 258 -5.15 24.68 -6.80
N LYS A 259 -4.09 25.10 -6.08
CA LYS A 259 -4.06 26.38 -5.36
C LYS A 259 -3.70 27.56 -6.27
N SER A 260 -2.98 27.28 -7.36
CA SER A 260 -2.52 28.27 -8.32
C SER A 260 -2.12 27.59 -9.63
N LYS A 261 -1.91 28.38 -10.69
CA LYS A 261 -1.34 27.92 -11.97
C LYS A 261 0.19 27.74 -11.98
N ASP A 262 0.87 28.04 -10.87
CA ASP A 262 2.31 27.82 -10.75
C ASP A 262 2.56 26.31 -10.56
N PRO A 263 3.23 25.64 -11.52
CA PRO A 263 3.41 24.19 -11.48
C PRO A 263 4.35 23.72 -10.37
N LEU A 264 5.15 24.62 -9.78
CA LEU A 264 6.08 24.29 -8.70
C LEU A 264 5.43 24.42 -7.31
N LYS A 265 4.23 25.00 -7.23
CA LYS A 265 3.47 25.04 -5.98
C LYS A 265 2.72 23.73 -5.78
N ALA A 266 2.80 23.21 -4.56
CA ALA A 266 2.08 22.01 -4.18
C ALA A 266 0.55 22.19 -4.41
N PRO A 267 -0.15 21.16 -4.88
CA PRO A 267 -1.60 21.20 -5.01
C PRO A 267 -2.25 21.25 -3.61
N ALA A 268 -3.54 21.59 -3.56
CA ALA A 268 -4.34 21.32 -2.38
C ALA A 268 -4.78 19.86 -2.40
N MET A 269 -4.52 19.16 -1.30
CA MET A 269 -5.04 17.83 -1.03
C MET A 269 -6.00 17.94 0.15
N VAL A 270 -7.25 17.57 -0.05
CA VAL A 270 -8.26 17.52 1.00
C VAL A 270 -8.64 16.05 1.18
N ALA A 271 -8.30 15.50 2.33
CA ALA A 271 -8.45 14.07 2.58
C ALA A 271 -9.87 13.66 2.99
N ASN A 272 -10.62 14.55 3.66
CA ASN A 272 -11.97 14.29 4.19
C ASN A 272 -12.07 13.02 5.04
N TYR A 273 -11.04 12.67 5.82
CA TYR A 273 -11.11 11.49 6.68
C TYR A 273 -12.31 11.55 7.63
N LEU A 274 -13.02 10.43 7.77
CA LEU A 274 -14.10 10.23 8.74
C LEU A 274 -15.32 11.14 8.51
N THR A 275 -15.55 11.61 7.28
CA THR A 275 -16.81 12.28 6.91
C THR A 275 -17.96 11.29 6.85
N GLU A 276 -17.67 10.04 6.49
CA GLU A 276 -18.62 8.94 6.56
C GLU A 276 -18.59 8.27 7.94
N PRO A 277 -19.75 8.06 8.60
CA PRO A 277 -19.82 7.54 9.96
C PRO A 277 -19.31 6.09 10.07
N GLU A 278 -19.40 5.31 8.99
CA GLU A 278 -18.95 3.92 8.97
C GLU A 278 -17.44 3.78 9.12
N ASP A 279 -16.65 4.69 8.53
CA ASP A 279 -15.19 4.68 8.64
C ASP A 279 -14.75 4.75 10.12
N LEU A 280 -15.46 5.57 10.91
CA LEU A 280 -15.23 5.68 12.35
C LEU A 280 -15.65 4.40 13.08
N ALA A 281 -16.79 3.82 12.71
CA ALA A 281 -17.32 2.62 13.34
C ALA A 281 -16.40 1.41 13.13
N VAL A 282 -15.83 1.26 11.93
CA VAL A 282 -14.84 0.24 11.60
C VAL A 282 -13.58 0.39 12.47
N LEU A 283 -13.05 1.61 12.62
CA LEU A 283 -11.88 1.85 13.49
C LEU A 283 -12.15 1.54 14.96
N ILE A 284 -13.33 1.88 15.47
CA ILE A 284 -13.74 1.53 16.84
C ILE A 284 -13.79 0.00 16.99
N ASP A 285 -14.37 -0.72 16.03
CA ASP A 285 -14.43 -2.18 16.05
C ASP A 285 -13.03 -2.82 16.08
N GLY A 286 -12.12 -2.33 15.23
CA GLY A 286 -10.71 -2.76 15.22
C GLY A 286 -9.99 -2.46 16.52
N MET A 287 -10.26 -1.31 17.14
CA MET A 287 -9.71 -0.99 18.47
C MET A 287 -10.24 -1.94 19.55
N ARG A 288 -11.51 -2.37 19.49
CA ARG A 288 -12.03 -3.42 20.40
C ARG A 288 -11.29 -4.74 20.22
N VAL A 289 -10.90 -5.09 19.00
CA VAL A 289 -10.07 -6.28 18.73
C VAL A 289 -8.71 -6.13 19.41
N ILE A 290 -8.05 -4.98 19.26
CA ILE A 290 -6.76 -4.70 19.91
C ILE A 290 -6.87 -4.81 21.43
N GLN A 291 -7.91 -4.23 22.03
CA GLN A 291 -8.14 -4.32 23.47
C GLN A 291 -8.28 -5.76 23.96
N ARG A 292 -9.03 -6.61 23.22
CA ARG A 292 -9.14 -8.04 23.53
C ARG A 292 -7.79 -8.75 23.44
N LEU A 293 -7.02 -8.49 22.38
CA LEU A 293 -5.68 -9.05 22.21
C LEU A 293 -4.75 -8.69 23.38
N MET A 294 -4.74 -7.41 23.77
CA MET A 294 -3.89 -6.91 24.86
C MET A 294 -4.36 -7.35 26.25
N ASN A 295 -5.60 -7.82 26.38
CA ASN A 295 -6.15 -8.37 27.62
C ASN A 295 -5.94 -9.90 27.76
N THR A 296 -5.30 -10.55 26.78
CA THR A 296 -4.98 -11.98 26.88
C THR A 296 -3.98 -12.25 28.02
N THR A 297 -4.03 -13.47 28.58
CA THR A 297 -3.13 -13.92 29.65
C THR A 297 -1.65 -13.70 29.32
N VAL A 298 -1.23 -14.00 28.09
CA VAL A 298 0.17 -13.79 27.68
C VAL A 298 0.55 -12.31 27.72
N MET A 299 -0.29 -11.43 27.19
CA MET A 299 0.01 -9.99 27.18
C MET A 299 0.02 -9.41 28.59
N LYS A 300 -0.94 -9.79 29.44
CA LYS A 300 -1.03 -9.34 30.83
C LYS A 300 0.07 -9.91 31.71
N GLU A 301 0.22 -11.22 31.77
CA GLU A 301 1.07 -11.88 32.76
C GLU A 301 2.53 -11.93 32.33
N LYS A 302 2.83 -12.20 31.05
CA LYS A 302 4.22 -12.29 30.59
C LYS A 302 4.82 -10.91 30.35
N TYR A 303 4.08 -10.03 29.68
CA TYR A 303 4.61 -8.73 29.24
C TYR A 303 4.15 -7.53 30.12
N GLY A 304 3.18 -7.73 31.01
CA GLY A 304 2.67 -6.64 31.85
C GLY A 304 1.93 -5.56 31.06
N ALA A 305 1.13 -5.97 30.06
CA ALA A 305 0.46 -5.06 29.15
C ALA A 305 -0.59 -4.17 29.84
N GLU A 306 -0.41 -2.86 29.75
CA GLU A 306 -1.36 -1.87 30.26
C GLU A 306 -1.59 -0.74 29.27
N PRO A 307 -2.84 -0.28 29.07
CA PRO A 307 -3.12 0.85 28.19
C PRO A 307 -2.34 2.09 28.63
N LEU A 308 -1.65 2.72 27.68
CA LEU A 308 -1.08 4.04 27.89
C LEU A 308 -2.21 5.06 27.67
N LYS A 309 -2.61 5.73 28.76
CA LYS A 309 -3.64 6.77 28.70
C LYS A 309 -3.04 8.05 28.14
N GLU A 310 -3.36 8.36 26.90
CA GLU A 310 -3.07 9.66 26.29
C GLU A 310 -4.24 10.63 26.52
N GLU A 311 -3.91 11.91 26.58
CA GLU A 311 -4.91 12.97 26.56
C GLU A 311 -5.30 13.25 25.10
N TYR A 312 -6.59 13.09 24.79
CA TYR A 312 -7.18 13.42 23.49
C TYR A 312 -7.99 14.72 23.60
N GLY A 313 -7.34 15.79 24.06
CA GLY A 313 -8.00 17.05 24.39
C GLY A 313 -9.14 16.87 25.39
N ASP A 314 -10.29 17.49 25.15
CA ASP A 314 -11.45 17.43 26.05
C ASP A 314 -12.27 16.14 25.95
N CYS A 315 -11.86 15.14 25.15
CA CYS A 315 -12.64 13.90 24.99
C CYS A 315 -12.93 13.21 26.32
N ILE A 316 -11.95 13.20 27.25
CA ILE A 316 -12.09 12.59 28.59
C ILE A 316 -13.08 13.35 29.49
N LYS A 317 -13.27 14.66 29.25
CA LYS A 317 -14.23 15.48 30.00
C LYS A 317 -15.65 15.33 29.45
N LYS A 318 -15.77 15.06 28.15
CA LYS A 318 -17.05 14.97 27.43
C LYS A 318 -17.68 13.59 27.47
N PHE A 319 -16.87 12.54 27.55
CA PHE A 319 -17.32 11.16 27.43
C PHE A 319 -16.66 10.27 28.46
N ALA A 320 -17.38 9.26 28.94
CA ALA A 320 -16.82 8.24 29.82
C ALA A 320 -15.66 7.53 29.12
N TYR A 321 -14.53 7.39 29.81
CA TYR A 321 -13.36 6.69 29.29
C TYR A 321 -13.77 5.28 28.82
N ASP A 322 -13.17 4.86 27.71
CA ASP A 322 -13.41 3.56 27.07
C ASP A 322 -14.80 3.36 26.44
N SER A 323 -15.70 4.35 26.47
CA SER A 323 -16.95 4.32 25.68
C SER A 323 -16.69 4.50 24.18
N ASP A 324 -17.60 4.01 23.33
CA ASP A 324 -17.52 4.23 21.87
C ASP A 324 -17.51 5.73 21.53
N SER A 325 -18.24 6.56 22.27
CA SER A 325 -18.23 8.02 22.09
C SER A 325 -16.88 8.65 22.44
N PHE A 326 -16.21 8.18 23.50
CA PHE A 326 -14.87 8.61 23.86
C PHE A 326 -13.88 8.27 22.74
N TRP A 327 -13.90 7.03 22.25
CA TRP A 327 -13.00 6.61 21.19
C TRP A 327 -13.31 7.28 19.85
N GLY A 328 -14.59 7.50 19.53
CA GLY A 328 -14.98 8.28 18.37
C GLY A 328 -14.43 9.70 18.41
N CYS A 329 -14.43 10.34 19.59
CA CYS A 329 -13.80 11.64 19.80
C CYS A 329 -12.26 11.56 19.67
N ALA A 330 -11.62 10.57 20.31
CA ALA A 330 -10.17 10.39 20.28
C ALA A 330 -9.64 10.14 18.87
N ILE A 331 -10.31 9.28 18.10
CA ILE A 331 -9.97 8.98 16.70
C ILE A 331 -10.03 10.25 15.85
N LYS A 332 -11.09 11.07 15.97
CA LYS A 332 -11.19 12.35 15.26
C LYS A 332 -10.14 13.37 15.69
N HIS A 333 -9.77 13.35 16.97
CA HIS A 333 -8.75 14.25 17.52
C HIS A 333 -7.34 13.90 17.02
N LYS A 334 -7.06 12.59 16.84
CA LYS A 334 -5.74 12.08 16.48
C LYS A 334 -5.83 11.03 15.38
N THR A 335 -6.44 11.41 14.26
CA THR A 335 -6.54 10.55 13.06
C THR A 335 -5.14 10.18 12.57
N GLY A 336 -4.91 8.89 12.32
CA GLY A 336 -3.68 8.38 11.70
C GLY A 336 -3.86 8.22 10.19
N PRO A 337 -3.40 9.13 9.34
CA PRO A 337 -3.39 8.90 7.91
C PRO A 337 -2.30 7.89 7.54
N GLU A 338 -2.63 6.92 6.69
CA GLU A 338 -1.62 6.02 6.11
C GLU A 338 -0.99 6.63 4.86
N ASN A 339 0.09 6.05 4.34
CA ASN A 339 0.78 6.54 3.14
C ASN A 339 0.32 5.83 1.86
N HIS A 340 -1.00 5.69 1.69
CA HIS A 340 -1.64 4.89 0.64
C HIS A 340 -2.62 5.70 -0.23
N GLN A 341 -2.30 6.97 -0.50
CA GLN A 341 -3.12 7.82 -1.36
C GLN A 341 -3.30 7.19 -2.75
N SER A 342 -4.54 7.16 -3.23
CA SER A 342 -4.93 6.42 -4.44
C SER A 342 -6.19 7.02 -5.11
N CYS A 343 -6.53 6.48 -6.27
CA CYS A 343 -7.84 6.62 -6.95
C CYS A 343 -8.23 8.00 -7.51
N SER A 344 -7.32 8.99 -7.44
CA SER A 344 -7.57 10.37 -7.86
C SER A 344 -7.72 10.61 -9.37
N LEU A 345 -7.47 9.58 -10.18
CA LEU A 345 -7.67 9.49 -11.64
C LEU A 345 -8.35 8.16 -11.98
N LYS A 346 -9.40 7.83 -11.24
CA LYS A 346 -10.11 6.53 -11.25
C LYS A 346 -10.27 5.92 -12.64
N MET A 347 -9.88 4.65 -12.75
CA MET A 347 -10.26 3.77 -13.86
C MET A 347 -11.74 3.40 -13.77
N GLY A 348 -12.44 3.37 -14.91
CA GLY A 348 -13.85 2.96 -14.96
C GLY A 348 -14.32 2.65 -16.38
N PRO A 349 -15.56 2.15 -16.54
CA PRO A 349 -16.17 2.00 -17.85
C PRO A 349 -16.48 3.37 -18.47
N SER A 350 -16.64 3.42 -19.79
CA SER A 350 -16.98 4.67 -20.50
C SER A 350 -18.36 5.25 -20.14
N THR A 351 -19.18 4.47 -19.44
CA THR A 351 -20.49 4.88 -18.90
C THR A 351 -20.39 5.55 -17.54
N ASP A 352 -19.24 5.46 -16.85
CA ASP A 352 -18.99 6.19 -15.60
C ASP A 352 -18.51 7.62 -15.94
N PRO A 353 -19.33 8.66 -15.70
CA PRO A 353 -18.96 10.03 -16.05
C PRO A 353 -17.78 10.56 -15.23
N MET A 354 -17.41 9.89 -14.13
CA MET A 354 -16.28 10.24 -13.27
C MET A 354 -15.02 9.44 -13.58
N ALA A 355 -15.07 8.49 -14.52
CA ALA A 355 -13.89 7.76 -14.95
C ALA A 355 -12.93 8.68 -15.72
N VAL A 356 -11.65 8.60 -15.37
CA VAL A 356 -10.58 9.36 -16.04
C VAL A 356 -9.87 8.49 -17.06
N VAL A 357 -9.65 7.22 -16.72
CA VAL A 357 -8.98 6.27 -17.61
C VAL A 357 -9.82 5.02 -17.89
N ASP A 358 -9.60 4.43 -19.06
CA ASP A 358 -10.25 3.18 -19.47
C ASP A 358 -9.58 1.94 -18.85
N SER A 359 -10.10 0.75 -19.17
CA SER A 359 -9.54 -0.55 -18.72
C SER A 359 -8.13 -0.85 -19.23
N LYS A 360 -7.65 -0.07 -20.21
CA LYS A 360 -6.28 -0.06 -20.70
C LYS A 360 -5.52 1.14 -20.14
N LEU A 361 -5.96 1.79 -19.08
CA LEU A 361 -5.28 2.92 -18.43
C LEU A 361 -5.09 4.17 -19.31
N MET A 362 -5.76 4.24 -20.47
CA MET A 362 -5.70 5.40 -21.36
C MET A 362 -6.65 6.48 -20.87
N VAL A 363 -6.20 7.73 -20.89
CA VAL A 363 -7.05 8.88 -20.54
C VAL A 363 -8.17 9.02 -21.56
N TYR A 364 -9.41 9.12 -21.08
CA TYR A 364 -10.56 9.25 -21.95
C TYR A 364 -10.48 10.51 -22.83
N GLY A 365 -10.84 10.35 -24.11
CA GLY A 365 -10.97 11.45 -25.07
C GLY A 365 -9.65 12.11 -25.51
N ILE A 366 -8.49 11.59 -25.09
CA ILE A 366 -7.17 12.09 -25.48
C ILE A 366 -6.26 10.92 -25.86
N ASP A 367 -5.75 10.93 -27.09
CA ASP A 367 -4.85 9.89 -27.55
C ASP A 367 -3.41 10.11 -27.04
N GLY A 368 -2.75 9.02 -26.68
CA GLY A 368 -1.36 8.99 -26.27
C GLY A 368 -1.08 9.48 -24.85
N ILE A 369 -2.07 9.53 -23.94
CA ILE A 369 -1.82 9.70 -22.49
C ILE A 369 -2.34 8.49 -21.74
N ARG A 370 -1.48 7.94 -20.87
CA ARG A 370 -1.77 6.78 -20.04
C ARG A 370 -1.37 7.04 -18.59
N VAL A 371 -2.07 6.46 -17.62
CA VAL A 371 -1.77 6.63 -16.18
C VAL A 371 -1.41 5.29 -15.55
N LEU A 372 -0.14 5.10 -15.18
CA LEU A 372 0.42 3.87 -14.59
C LEU A 372 0.89 4.15 -13.16
N ASP A 373 -0.03 4.58 -12.30
CA ASP A 373 0.23 4.74 -10.87
C ASP A 373 -1.04 4.58 -10.03
N ALA A 374 -0.91 4.77 -8.71
CA ALA A 374 -2.00 4.62 -7.75
C ALA A 374 -3.23 5.49 -8.06
N SER A 375 -3.08 6.64 -8.73
CA SER A 375 -4.22 7.49 -9.08
C SER A 375 -5.26 6.75 -9.94
N SER A 376 -4.82 5.82 -10.78
CA SER A 376 -5.70 5.06 -11.69
C SER A 376 -6.48 3.93 -11.01
N MET A 377 -6.17 3.58 -9.76
CA MET A 377 -6.94 2.56 -9.05
C MET A 377 -8.42 2.96 -8.95
N PRO A 378 -9.37 2.04 -9.16
CA PRO A 378 -10.78 2.37 -9.03
C PRO A 378 -11.23 2.48 -7.57
N GLU A 379 -10.61 1.70 -6.71
CA GLU A 379 -10.92 1.53 -5.28
C GLU A 379 -9.64 1.13 -4.54
N LEU A 380 -9.59 1.35 -3.23
CA LEU A 380 -8.52 0.81 -2.39
C LEU A 380 -8.68 -0.69 -2.18
N LEU A 381 -7.57 -1.34 -1.83
CA LEU A 381 -7.51 -2.78 -1.65
C LEU A 381 -7.30 -3.13 -0.18
N SER A 382 -7.57 -4.39 0.17
CA SER A 382 -7.34 -4.95 1.51
C SER A 382 -5.86 -5.13 1.87
N GLY A 383 -5.04 -4.09 1.73
CA GLY A 383 -3.61 -4.12 2.06
C GLY A 383 -2.80 -2.98 1.46
N ASN A 384 -1.50 -2.97 1.75
CA ASN A 384 -0.60 -1.92 1.30
C ASN A 384 -0.50 -1.85 -0.24
N THR A 385 -0.41 -0.64 -0.78
CA THR A 385 -0.66 -0.41 -2.21
C THR A 385 0.50 -0.74 -3.14
N HIS A 386 1.74 -0.83 -2.64
CA HIS A 386 2.94 -0.91 -3.49
C HIS A 386 2.92 -2.11 -4.46
N ALA A 387 2.60 -3.31 -3.98
CA ALA A 387 2.59 -4.51 -4.83
C ALA A 387 1.58 -4.38 -5.98
N THR A 388 0.41 -3.83 -5.69
CA THR A 388 -0.64 -3.57 -6.68
C THR A 388 -0.21 -2.52 -7.70
N ILE A 389 0.44 -1.43 -7.25
CA ILE A 389 0.97 -0.39 -8.16
C ILE A 389 1.97 -1.01 -9.14
N VAL A 390 2.90 -1.84 -8.66
CA VAL A 390 3.87 -2.53 -9.53
C VAL A 390 3.17 -3.49 -10.48
N MET A 391 2.19 -4.26 -10.02
CA MET A 391 1.40 -5.15 -10.88
C MET A 391 0.67 -4.39 -11.99
N MET A 392 0.02 -3.27 -11.66
CA MET A 392 -0.64 -2.40 -12.64
C MET A 392 0.34 -1.82 -13.64
N ALA A 393 1.54 -1.43 -13.21
CA ALA A 393 2.59 -0.94 -14.11
C ALA A 393 3.05 -2.05 -15.07
N GLU A 394 3.29 -3.28 -14.59
CA GLU A 394 3.65 -4.43 -15.44
C GLU A 394 2.56 -4.74 -16.47
N ARG A 395 1.28 -4.75 -16.05
CA ARG A 395 0.16 -4.94 -16.97
C ARG A 395 0.04 -3.79 -17.98
N GLY A 396 0.28 -2.56 -17.53
CA GLY A 396 0.31 -1.38 -18.40
C GLY A 396 1.39 -1.44 -19.47
N VAL A 397 2.56 -2.02 -19.18
CA VAL A 397 3.63 -2.25 -20.17
C VAL A 397 3.18 -3.21 -21.27
N GLU A 398 2.42 -4.25 -20.94
CA GLU A 398 1.86 -5.16 -21.94
C GLU A 398 0.94 -4.43 -22.92
N PHE A 399 0.04 -3.58 -22.41
CA PHE A 399 -0.84 -2.77 -23.26
C PHE A 399 -0.08 -1.78 -24.17
N ILE A 400 1.02 -1.19 -23.68
CA ILE A 400 1.89 -0.33 -24.50
C ILE A 400 2.54 -1.15 -25.62
N LYS A 401 3.02 -2.36 -25.31
CA LYS A 401 3.61 -3.26 -26.31
C LYS A 401 2.59 -3.68 -27.35
N GLU A 402 1.41 -4.12 -26.93
CA GLU A 402 0.29 -4.49 -27.82
C GLU A 402 -0.06 -3.36 -28.82
N ARG A 403 0.04 -2.10 -28.37
CA ARG A 403 -0.27 -0.94 -29.21
C ARG A 403 0.83 -0.56 -30.20
N TRP A 404 2.11 -0.65 -29.79
CA TRP A 404 3.22 -0.03 -30.55
C TRP A 404 4.32 -0.97 -31.03
N VAL A 405 4.36 -2.19 -30.52
CA VAL A 405 5.30 -3.20 -30.98
C VAL A 405 4.52 -4.05 -31.97
N PRO A 406 4.92 -4.08 -33.25
CA PRO A 406 4.33 -4.99 -34.23
C PRO A 406 4.32 -6.41 -33.67
N ALA A 407 3.32 -7.22 -34.02
CA ALA A 407 3.26 -8.62 -33.62
C ALA A 407 4.46 -9.39 -34.22
N VAL A 408 5.62 -9.31 -33.56
CA VAL A 408 6.71 -10.24 -33.75
C VAL A 408 6.35 -11.45 -32.90
N ASN A 409 6.44 -12.65 -33.48
CA ASN A 409 5.97 -13.93 -32.94
C ASN A 409 6.59 -14.36 -31.58
N THR A 410 7.25 -13.47 -30.85
CA THR A 410 7.80 -13.71 -29.53
C THR A 410 7.81 -12.42 -28.70
N ILE A 411 6.96 -12.29 -27.69
CA ILE A 411 7.17 -11.34 -26.59
C ILE A 411 7.97 -12.08 -25.52
N GLY A 412 9.10 -11.53 -25.08
CA GLY A 412 9.84 -12.07 -23.94
C GLY A 412 8.99 -12.10 -22.67
N ASP A 413 8.97 -13.21 -21.95
CA ASP A 413 8.37 -13.30 -20.61
C ASP A 413 9.10 -12.38 -19.61
N ARG A 414 8.63 -12.34 -18.35
CA ARG A 414 9.25 -11.55 -17.27
C ARG A 414 10.72 -11.92 -16.96
N PHE A 415 11.24 -12.98 -17.57
CA PHE A 415 12.64 -13.43 -17.48
C PHE A 415 13.42 -13.22 -18.79
N GLY A 416 12.80 -12.64 -19.82
CA GLY A 416 13.41 -12.41 -21.12
C GLY A 416 13.32 -13.59 -22.10
N ASN A 417 12.57 -14.65 -21.77
CA ASN A 417 12.43 -15.80 -22.66
C ASN A 417 11.35 -15.56 -23.73
N PRO A 418 11.64 -15.78 -25.03
CA PRO A 418 10.67 -15.56 -26.09
C PRO A 418 9.40 -16.42 -25.92
N LYS A 419 8.22 -15.79 -25.91
CA LYS A 419 6.91 -16.46 -25.81
C LYS A 419 5.99 -16.06 -26.97
N PRO A 420 5.40 -17.01 -27.71
CA PRO A 420 4.49 -16.69 -28.82
C PRO A 420 3.22 -15.97 -28.39
N LEU A 421 2.85 -14.91 -29.12
CA LEU A 421 1.54 -14.25 -29.03
C LEU A 421 0.47 -15.19 -29.61
N GLY A 422 -0.42 -15.70 -28.77
CA GLY A 422 -1.54 -16.55 -29.21
C GLY A 422 -1.92 -17.68 -28.25
N GLN A 423 -1.09 -17.99 -27.25
CA GLN A 423 -1.44 -18.91 -26.18
C GLN A 423 -1.66 -18.16 -24.86
N TYR A 424 -2.69 -17.31 -24.83
CA TYR A 424 -3.41 -17.13 -23.58
C TYR A 424 -4.42 -18.28 -23.54
N PRO A 425 -4.22 -19.33 -22.72
CA PRO A 425 -5.36 -20.17 -22.38
C PRO A 425 -6.44 -19.22 -21.86
N ALA A 426 -7.66 -19.34 -22.38
CA ALA A 426 -8.81 -18.68 -21.79
C ALA A 426 -8.69 -18.87 -20.28
N HIS A 427 -8.56 -17.77 -19.53
CA HIS A 427 -8.39 -17.84 -18.10
C HIS A 427 -9.63 -18.54 -17.53
N THR A 428 -9.55 -19.86 -17.34
CA THR A 428 -10.31 -20.51 -16.31
C THR A 428 -9.76 -19.92 -15.03
N TYR A 429 -10.43 -18.88 -14.52
CA TYR A 429 -10.32 -18.54 -13.12
C TYR A 429 -10.37 -19.87 -12.36
N PRO A 430 -9.40 -20.20 -11.48
CA PRO A 430 -9.63 -21.29 -10.56
C PRO A 430 -10.98 -20.98 -9.91
N LYS A 431 -11.94 -21.89 -10.06
CA LYS A 431 -13.22 -21.76 -9.37
C LYS A 431 -12.90 -21.43 -7.92
N PRO A 432 -13.58 -20.46 -7.30
CA PRO A 432 -13.40 -20.20 -5.88
C PRO A 432 -13.43 -21.54 -5.18
N VAL A 433 -12.38 -21.86 -4.42
CA VAL A 433 -12.42 -23.05 -3.57
C VAL A 433 -13.54 -22.75 -2.59
N GLN A 434 -14.74 -23.25 -2.87
CA GLN A 434 -15.81 -23.30 -1.90
C GLN A 434 -15.31 -24.23 -0.80
N HIS A 435 -14.79 -23.65 0.27
CA HIS A 435 -14.63 -24.35 1.52
C HIS A 435 -16.03 -24.67 2.03
N ASN A 436 -16.58 -25.80 1.58
CA ASN A 436 -17.73 -26.43 2.21
C ASN A 436 -17.28 -26.90 3.59
N PHE A 437 -17.35 -26.00 4.58
CA PHE A 437 -17.35 -26.36 5.99
C PHE A 437 -18.68 -27.01 6.29
N ASN A 438 -18.85 -28.28 5.89
CA ASN A 438 -19.73 -29.22 6.56
C ASN A 438 -19.55 -30.65 6.05
N LYS A 439 -19.48 -31.57 7.02
CA LYS A 439 -19.44 -33.04 6.96
C LYS A 439 -18.04 -33.66 6.91
N GLY A 440 -17.72 -34.35 8.01
CA GLY A 440 -16.50 -35.12 8.20
C GLY A 440 -16.35 -36.24 7.17
N GLY A 441 -15.15 -36.35 6.63
CA GLY A 441 -14.72 -37.42 5.74
C GLY A 441 -13.20 -37.40 5.64
N SER A 442 -12.58 -38.53 5.97
CA SER A 442 -11.13 -38.77 5.91
C SER A 442 -10.63 -38.81 4.46
N TYR A 443 -9.54 -38.08 4.17
CA TYR A 443 -8.89 -38.08 2.85
C TYR A 443 -7.82 -39.18 2.74
N HIS A 444 -7.98 -40.06 1.75
CA HIS A 444 -6.90 -40.87 1.18
C HIS A 444 -6.29 -40.15 -0.02
N TYR A 445 -4.97 -40.12 -0.13
CA TYR A 445 -4.23 -39.55 -1.26
C TYR A 445 -3.68 -40.69 -2.12
N GLN A 446 -4.00 -40.71 -3.42
CA GLN A 446 -3.37 -41.58 -4.42
C GLN A 446 -2.08 -40.91 -4.92
N GLU A 447 -0.98 -41.67 -4.96
CA GLU A 447 0.30 -41.26 -5.52
C GLU A 447 0.41 -41.70 -6.98
N ASP A 448 0.56 -40.75 -7.91
CA ASP A 448 1.02 -41.02 -9.27
C ASP A 448 2.55 -41.10 -9.31
N LYS A 449 3.06 -42.25 -9.78
CA LYS A 449 4.49 -42.56 -9.92
C LYS A 449 4.97 -42.25 -11.34
N HIS A 450 5.86 -41.27 -11.49
CA HIS A 450 6.80 -41.25 -12.62
C HIS A 450 8.23 -41.10 -12.11
N GLY A 451 9.02 -42.16 -12.34
CA GLY A 451 10.41 -42.27 -11.94
C GLY A 451 11.38 -41.71 -12.97
N VAL A 452 12.52 -41.22 -12.49
CA VAL A 452 13.73 -41.00 -13.29
C VAL A 452 14.92 -41.51 -12.49
N LYS A 453 15.70 -42.38 -13.13
CA LYS A 453 16.88 -43.09 -12.60
C LYS A 453 18.07 -42.16 -12.38
N SER A 454 18.85 -42.50 -11.36
CA SER A 454 20.11 -41.90 -10.91
C SER A 454 21.31 -42.19 -11.82
N ARG A 455 22.27 -41.28 -11.83
CA ARG A 455 23.66 -41.59 -11.43
C ARG A 455 24.06 -40.67 -10.30
#